data_AF-A0A7H0F5V3-F1
#
_entry.id   AF-A0A7H0F5V3-F1
#
_cell.length_a   1.000
_cell.length_b   1.000
_cell.length_c   1.000
_cell.angle_alpha   90.00
_cell.angle_beta   90.00
_cell.angle_gamma   90.00
#
_symmetry.space_group_name_H-M   'P 1'
#
loop_
_entity.id
_entity.type
_entity.pdbx_description
1 polymer ?
#
loop_
_entity_poly.entity_id
_entity_poly.type
_entity_poly.pdbx_seq_one_letter_code
_entity_poly.pdbx_strand_id
1 'polypeptide(L)'
;MPKPYSIDLRNRVIVAWVAREGSQRQLAERFKVSLSFVRNLVRRYRETGQVEPKQCGGYEKPIIAGEYLNMIKSWLDEKNDLLLSELCDRLRETTGTSVSITTMHRALEKLGLRHKKKV
;
A
#
# COMPACT_ATOMS: atom_id res chain seq x y z
N MET A 1 -2.84 -7.11 -10.39
CA MET A 1 -4.30 -6.89 -10.47
C MET A 1 -4.64 -6.27 -11.82
N PRO A 2 -5.78 -6.62 -12.43
CA PRO A 2 -6.19 -6.04 -13.72
C PRO A 2 -6.43 -4.53 -13.61
N LYS A 3 -6.13 -3.80 -14.69
CA LYS A 3 -6.27 -2.34 -14.75
C LYS A 3 -7.74 -1.94 -14.56
N PRO A 4 -8.05 -0.94 -13.71
CA PRO A 4 -9.42 -0.46 -13.57
C PRO A 4 -9.92 0.18 -14.87
N TYR A 5 -11.24 0.12 -15.10
CA TYR A 5 -11.90 0.91 -16.13
C TYR A 5 -11.61 2.40 -15.96
N SER A 6 -11.57 3.13 -17.09
CA SER A 6 -11.28 4.57 -17.13
C SER A 6 -12.23 5.38 -16.25
N ILE A 7 -11.72 6.49 -15.72
CA ILE A 7 -12.51 7.42 -14.89
C ILE A 7 -13.69 7.97 -15.70
N ASP A 8 -13.47 8.28 -16.97
CA ASP A 8 -14.51 8.73 -17.89
C ASP A 8 -15.69 7.73 -17.99
N LEU A 9 -15.41 6.44 -18.19
CA LEU A 9 -16.46 5.42 -18.27
C LEU A 9 -17.25 5.33 -16.96
N ARG A 10 -16.55 5.37 -15.83
CA ARG A 10 -17.16 5.34 -14.51
C ARG A 10 -18.04 6.57 -14.27
N ASN A 11 -17.59 7.76 -14.67
CA ASN A 11 -18.35 9.00 -14.57
C ASN A 11 -19.64 8.92 -15.39
N ARG A 12 -19.55 8.49 -16.65
CA ARG A 12 -20.74 8.34 -17.52
C ARG A 12 -21.77 7.36 -16.96
N VAL A 13 -21.32 6.24 -16.39
CA VAL A 13 -22.21 5.28 -15.72
C VAL A 13 -22.90 5.89 -14.49
N ILE A 14 -22.17 6.66 -13.68
CA ILE A 14 -22.75 7.32 -12.49
C ILE A 14 -23.72 8.42 -12.88
N VAL A 15 -23.40 9.25 -13.88
CA VAL A 15 -24.31 10.30 -14.38
C VAL A 15 -25.62 9.69 -14.86
N ALA A 16 -25.57 8.65 -15.69
CA ALA A 16 -26.77 7.97 -16.18
C ALA A 16 -27.56 7.30 -15.05
N TRP A 17 -26.88 6.80 -14.02
CA TRP A 17 -27.52 6.23 -12.84
C TRP A 17 -28.22 7.29 -11.98
N VAL A 18 -27.58 8.44 -11.75
CA VAL A 18 -28.15 9.58 -11.01
C VAL A 18 -29.36 10.16 -11.75
N ALA A 19 -29.27 10.27 -13.07
CA ALA A 19 -30.36 10.71 -13.94
C ALA A 19 -31.51 9.70 -14.06
N ARG A 20 -31.40 8.52 -13.41
CA ARG A 20 -32.39 7.43 -13.44
C ARG A 20 -32.75 6.98 -14.86
N GLU A 21 -31.78 6.99 -15.77
CA GLU A 21 -31.96 6.62 -17.19
C GLU A 21 -32.26 5.12 -17.40
N GLY A 22 -32.23 4.32 -16.33
CA GLY A 22 -32.63 2.91 -16.35
C GLY A 22 -32.18 2.14 -15.12
N SER A 23 -32.50 0.84 -15.12
CA SER A 23 -31.99 -0.12 -14.14
C SER A 23 -30.48 -0.35 -14.30
N GLN A 24 -29.81 -0.84 -13.24
CA GLN A 24 -28.39 -1.17 -13.30
C GLN A 24 -28.03 -2.17 -14.42
N ARG A 25 -28.99 -3.05 -14.79
CA ARG A 25 -28.83 -4.00 -15.89
C ARG A 25 -28.87 -3.31 -17.26
N GLN A 26 -29.82 -2.40 -17.46
CA GLN A 26 -29.90 -1.60 -18.69
C GLN A 26 -28.66 -0.70 -18.86
N LEU A 27 -28.15 -0.12 -17.77
CA LEU A 27 -26.91 0.66 -17.80
C LEU A 27 -25.70 -0.22 -18.16
N ALA A 28 -25.62 -1.44 -17.60
CA ALA A 28 -24.55 -2.38 -17.94
C ALA A 28 -24.54 -2.73 -19.43
N GLU A 29 -25.72 -3.01 -20.01
CA GLU A 29 -25.88 -3.29 -21.44
C GLU A 29 -25.51 -2.08 -22.30
N ARG A 30 -26.01 -0.88 -21.96
CA ARG A 30 -25.71 0.38 -22.69
C ARG A 30 -24.22 0.69 -22.74
N PHE A 31 -23.54 0.57 -21.59
CA PHE A 31 -22.12 0.87 -21.49
C PHE A 31 -21.21 -0.32 -21.86
N LYS A 32 -21.79 -1.46 -22.27
CA LYS A 32 -21.07 -2.71 -22.62
C LYS A 32 -20.12 -3.17 -21.51
N VAL A 33 -20.57 -3.08 -20.27
CA VAL A 33 -19.83 -3.49 -19.07
C VAL A 33 -20.59 -4.56 -18.30
N SER A 34 -19.91 -5.24 -17.38
CA SER A 34 -20.59 -6.23 -16.54
C SER A 34 -21.54 -5.58 -15.53
N LEU A 35 -22.64 -6.26 -15.21
CA LEU A 35 -23.56 -5.84 -14.15
C LEU A 35 -22.84 -5.70 -12.80
N SER A 36 -21.88 -6.59 -12.52
CA SER A 36 -21.08 -6.55 -11.30
C SER A 36 -20.28 -5.26 -11.18
N PHE A 37 -19.73 -4.75 -12.29
CA PHE A 37 -19.03 -3.47 -12.32
C PHE A 37 -19.96 -2.31 -11.98
N VAL A 38 -21.12 -2.21 -12.63
CA VAL A 38 -22.12 -1.14 -12.37
C VAL A 38 -22.59 -1.19 -10.92
N ARG A 39 -22.95 -2.37 -10.42
CA ARG A 39 -23.41 -2.56 -9.04
C ARG A 39 -22.36 -2.11 -8.01
N ASN A 40 -21.11 -2.54 -8.20
CA ASN A 40 -20.00 -2.19 -7.31
C ASN A 40 -19.66 -0.69 -7.38
N LEU A 41 -19.72 -0.11 -8.57
CA LEU A 41 -19.48 1.32 -8.78
C LEU A 41 -20.55 2.17 -8.09
N VAL A 42 -21.83 1.86 -8.29
CA VAL A 42 -22.96 2.54 -7.63
C VAL A 42 -22.89 2.39 -6.12
N ARG A 43 -22.62 1.19 -5.61
CA ARG A 43 -22.44 0.94 -4.17
C ARG A 43 -21.37 1.86 -3.59
N ARG A 44 -20.18 1.89 -4.22
CA ARG A 44 -19.08 2.72 -3.75
C ARG A 44 -19.39 4.22 -3.85
N TYR A 45 -20.07 4.64 -4.91
CA TYR A 45 -20.49 6.03 -5.07
C TYR A 45 -21.45 6.46 -3.96
N ARG A 46 -22.37 5.57 -3.54
CA ARG A 46 -23.25 5.84 -2.37
C ARG A 46 -22.49 5.91 -1.05
N GLU A 47 -21.46 5.09 -0.86
CA GLU A 47 -20.65 5.04 0.38
C GLU A 47 -19.67 6.22 0.50
N THR A 48 -19.10 6.69 -0.62
CA THR A 48 -17.95 7.62 -0.61
C THR A 48 -18.15 8.91 -1.40
N GLY A 49 -19.18 8.97 -2.26
CA GLY A 49 -19.36 10.06 -3.24
C GLY A 49 -18.31 10.09 -4.37
N GLN A 50 -17.36 9.14 -4.39
CA GLN A 50 -16.23 9.15 -5.32
C GLN A 50 -16.38 8.14 -6.45
N VAL A 51 -15.93 8.54 -7.64
CA VAL A 51 -15.97 7.73 -8.87
C VAL A 51 -14.60 7.10 -9.21
N GLU A 52 -13.52 7.76 -8.80
CA GLU A 52 -12.14 7.33 -9.01
C GLU A 52 -11.89 5.93 -8.46
N PRO A 53 -11.14 5.01 -9.09
CA PRO A 53 -10.84 3.70 -8.51
C PRO A 53 -10.23 3.78 -7.11
N LYS A 54 -10.44 2.74 -6.31
CA LYS A 54 -9.62 2.57 -5.09
C LYS A 54 -8.16 2.51 -5.52
N GLN A 55 -7.27 3.07 -4.71
CA GLN A 55 -5.84 2.97 -4.93
C GLN A 55 -5.47 1.48 -5.07
N CYS A 56 -5.08 1.09 -6.28
CA CYS A 56 -4.64 -0.27 -6.57
C CYS A 56 -3.16 -0.36 -6.24
N GLY A 57 -2.85 -0.99 -5.11
CA GLY A 57 -1.48 -1.17 -4.64
C GLY A 57 -1.04 -0.10 -3.65
N GLY A 58 0.17 -0.32 -3.16
CA GLY A 58 0.74 0.33 -1.99
C GLY A 58 1.44 -0.75 -1.17
N TYR A 59 2.70 -0.52 -0.84
CA TYR A 59 3.34 -1.27 0.23
C TYR A 59 2.89 -0.63 1.54
N GLU A 60 2.61 -1.45 2.55
CA GLU A 60 2.56 -0.93 3.92
C GLU A 60 3.87 -0.21 4.21
N LYS A 61 3.78 0.93 4.91
CA LYS A 61 4.98 1.68 5.29
C LYS A 61 5.89 0.74 6.09
N PRO A 62 7.19 0.63 5.74
CA PRO A 62 8.08 -0.24 6.48
C PRO A 62 8.15 0.20 7.94
N ILE A 63 8.13 -0.77 8.86
CA ILE A 63 8.19 -0.54 10.32
C ILE A 63 9.43 0.28 10.67
N ILE A 64 10.55 -0.02 10.02
CA ILE A 64 11.80 0.75 10.14
C ILE A 64 11.79 1.86 9.09
N ALA A 65 11.37 3.05 9.50
CA ALA A 65 11.37 4.26 8.68
C ALA A 65 11.68 5.49 9.55
N GLY A 66 12.14 6.57 8.91
CA GLY A 66 12.36 7.86 9.59
C GLY A 66 13.36 7.77 10.74
N GLU A 67 12.91 8.09 11.95
CA GLU A 67 13.74 8.14 13.17
C GLU A 67 14.42 6.81 13.46
N TYR A 68 13.71 5.68 13.33
CA TYR A 68 14.30 4.36 13.53
C TYR A 68 15.47 4.08 12.59
N LEU A 69 15.36 4.54 11.34
CA LEU A 69 16.40 4.35 10.34
C LEU A 69 17.63 5.23 10.63
N ASN A 70 17.43 6.45 11.13
CA ASN A 70 18.52 7.32 11.58
C ASN A 70 19.23 6.75 12.81
N MET A 71 18.49 6.21 13.78
CA MET A 71 19.07 5.58 14.97
C MET A 71 19.95 4.37 14.61
N ILE A 72 19.45 3.51 13.73
CA ILE A 72 20.23 2.35 13.23
C ILE A 72 21.50 2.82 12.52
N LYS A 73 21.42 3.90 11.73
CA LYS A 73 22.59 4.49 11.08
C LYS A 73 23.62 4.98 12.09
N SER A 74 23.22 5.72 13.12
CA SER A 74 24.13 6.18 14.17
C SER A 74 24.82 5.02 14.90
N TRP A 75 24.11 3.92 15.18
CA TRP A 75 24.71 2.74 15.79
C TRP A 75 25.74 2.05 14.91
N LEU A 76 25.52 2.04 13.59
CA LEU A 76 26.47 1.49 12.62
C LEU A 76 27.71 2.38 12.44
N ASP A 77 27.53 3.70 12.47
CA ASP A 77 28.63 4.66 12.42
C ASP A 77 29.51 4.57 13.69
N GLU A 78 28.92 4.31 14.86
CA GLU A 78 29.65 4.09 16.12
C GLU A 78 30.31 2.70 16.20
N LYS A 79 29.63 1.64 15.72
CA LYS A 79 30.12 0.26 15.74
C LYS A 79 29.69 -0.49 14.48
N ASN A 80 30.63 -0.64 13.56
CA ASN A 80 30.41 -1.29 12.27
C ASN A 80 30.29 -2.84 12.33
N ASP A 81 30.56 -3.47 13.47
CA ASP A 81 30.59 -4.95 13.61
C ASP A 81 29.32 -5.57 14.22
N LEU A 82 28.24 -4.80 14.40
CA LEU A 82 27.00 -5.32 15.00
C LEU A 82 26.29 -6.33 14.10
N LEU A 83 25.91 -7.47 14.66
CA LEU A 83 25.12 -8.49 13.95
C LEU A 83 23.68 -8.01 13.73
N LEU A 84 23.00 -8.54 12.71
CA LEU A 84 21.60 -8.23 12.44
C LEU A 84 20.67 -8.58 13.61
N SER A 85 20.94 -9.67 14.32
CA SER A 85 20.20 -10.07 15.52
C SER A 85 20.37 -9.05 16.65
N GLU A 86 21.62 -8.61 16.87
CA GLU A 86 21.94 -7.61 17.89
C GLU A 86 21.26 -6.26 17.59
N LEU A 87 21.17 -5.88 16.30
CA LEU A 87 20.42 -4.68 15.90
C LEU A 87 18.91 -4.82 16.17
N CYS A 88 18.33 -6.01 15.94
CA CYS A 88 16.93 -6.27 16.28
C CYS A 88 16.69 -6.18 17.79
N ASP A 89 17.56 -6.77 18.60
CA ASP A 89 17.45 -6.76 20.05
C ASP A 89 17.63 -5.34 20.60
N ARG A 90 18.63 -4.60 20.13
CA ARG A 90 18.88 -3.21 20.51
C ARG A 90 17.74 -2.28 20.10
N LEU A 91 17.13 -2.49 18.92
CA LEU A 91 15.94 -1.76 18.51
C LEU A 91 14.78 -2.04 19.47
N ARG A 92 14.55 -3.30 19.83
CA ARG A 92 13.52 -3.70 20.77
C ARG A 92 13.74 -3.08 22.16
N GLU A 93 14.97 -3.06 22.66
CA GLU A 93 15.32 -2.45 23.95
C GLU A 93 15.10 -0.94 23.95
N THR A 94 15.46 -0.27 22.85
CA THR A 94 15.41 1.20 22.81
C THR A 94 14.01 1.73 22.52
N THR A 95 13.24 1.05 21.65
CA THR A 95 11.97 1.57 21.12
C THR A 95 10.77 0.67 21.42
N GLY A 96 10.97 -0.46 22.09
CA GLY A 96 9.94 -1.46 22.36
C GLY A 96 9.48 -2.23 21.12
N THR A 97 10.01 -1.92 19.93
CA THR A 97 9.52 -2.45 18.66
C THR A 97 10.34 -3.66 18.22
N SER A 98 9.71 -4.84 18.20
CA SER A 98 10.32 -6.07 17.71
C SER A 98 10.19 -6.17 16.19
N VAL A 99 11.30 -6.41 15.49
CA VAL A 99 11.36 -6.56 14.04
C VAL A 99 12.09 -7.84 13.67
N SER A 100 11.67 -8.49 12.58
CA SER A 100 12.38 -9.67 12.06
C SER A 100 13.75 -9.29 11.49
N ILE A 101 14.68 -10.26 11.49
CA ILE A 101 16.01 -10.12 10.83
C ILE A 101 15.85 -9.69 9.36
N THR A 102 14.84 -10.21 8.66
CA THR A 102 14.55 -9.84 7.26
C THR A 102 14.09 -8.38 7.12
N THR A 103 13.35 -7.85 8.09
CA THR A 103 12.94 -6.44 8.13
C THR A 103 14.14 -5.54 8.40
N MET A 104 15.01 -5.94 9.33
CA MET A 104 16.27 -5.24 9.60
C MET A 104 17.17 -5.23 8.37
N HIS A 105 17.36 -6.37 7.71
CA HIS A 105 18.15 -6.46 6.48
C HIS A 105 17.64 -5.51 5.38
N ARG A 106 16.32 -5.49 5.14
CA ARG A 106 15.71 -4.56 4.16
C ARG A 106 15.92 -3.10 4.53
N ALA A 107 15.94 -2.77 5.82
CA ALA A 107 16.24 -1.42 6.28
C ALA A 107 17.70 -1.04 6.01
N LEU A 108 18.65 -1.96 6.23
CA LEU A 108 20.06 -1.75 5.92
C LEU A 108 20.33 -1.63 4.41
N GLU A 109 19.66 -2.45 3.58
CA GLU A 109 19.73 -2.29 2.12
C GLU A 109 19.27 -0.90 1.67
N LYS A 110 18.24 -0.36 2.34
CA LYS A 110 17.73 1.00 2.07
C LYS A 110 18.73 2.11 2.46
N LEU A 111 19.61 1.82 3.41
CA LEU A 111 20.73 2.68 3.81
C LEU A 111 21.94 2.55 2.87
N GLY A 112 21.89 1.66 1.87
CA GLY A 112 23.02 1.38 0.98
C GLY A 112 24.14 0.55 1.62
N LEU A 113 23.89 0.01 2.82
CA LEU A 113 24.88 -0.76 3.57
C LEU A 113 24.67 -2.25 3.30
N ARG A 114 25.59 -2.85 2.54
CA ARG A 114 25.67 -4.32 2.41
C ARG A 114 26.38 -4.88 3.64
N HIS A 115 25.60 -5.28 4.64
CA HIS A 115 26.20 -5.84 5.84
C HIS A 115 26.65 -7.29 5.62
N LYS A 116 27.78 -7.67 6.22
CA LYS A 116 28.39 -8.99 6.05
C LYS A 116 27.61 -10.01 6.89
N LYS A 117 26.91 -10.94 6.22
CA LYS A 117 26.29 -12.10 6.87
C LYS A 117 27.40 -13.07 7.29
N LYS A 118 27.64 -13.25 8.58
CA LYS A 118 28.32 -14.45 9.08
C LYS A 118 27.23 -15.48 9.42
N VAL A 119 27.25 -16.58 8.66
CA VAL A 119 26.48 -17.80 8.91
C VAL A 119 27.24 -18.64 9.92
#